data_AF-A0A923IGS9-F1
#
_entry.id   AF-A0A923IGS9-F1
#
_cell.length_a   1.000
_cell.length_b   1.000
_cell.length_c   1.000
_cell.angle_alpha   90.00
_cell.angle_beta   90.00
_cell.angle_gamma   90.00
#
_symmetry.space_group_name_H-M   'P 1'
#
loop_
_entity.id
_entity.type
_entity.pdbx_description
1 polymer ?
#
loop_
_entity_poly.entity_id
_entity_poly.type
_entity_poly.pdbx_seq_one_letter_code
_entity_poly.pdbx_strand_id
1 'polypeptide(L)'
;SVTEFIIRKARECNLCHVYPVAAISRKSEGLALSEFWDLKDAGAVAFSDDGKPVMNAALMRRALEYAASLDMPVISHCEDLNLSAGGVMNEGFVATELGLHGIPGVAEEVMAARDILIAEFTGTAVHIAHVSAAGTVRLIREARARGVRVTAETAPHYFTLTDEAVREFDVNAKVNPPLRGMEDVVAVREGLRDGTIAVIASDHAPHAATDKDVEFDDAAFGMVGLETSLGLSLKLVADGILTLDQLIMKMSTAPARILRIPGGTLKTGSTADITVIDPDVAWTVDRTRFRSKSRNTPFHGWDMKGKAVMTIVGGEIKYQES
;
A
#
# COMPACT_ATOMS: atom_id res chain seq x y z
N SER A 1 20.69 14.13 -2.30
CA SER A 1 19.31 13.99 -2.83
C SER A 1 18.32 13.84 -1.67
N VAL A 2 17.00 13.88 -1.93
CA VAL A 2 15.97 13.56 -0.91
C VAL A 2 16.15 12.13 -0.39
N THR A 3 16.54 11.19 -1.26
CA THR A 3 16.86 9.80 -0.92
C THR A 3 17.94 9.70 0.17
N GLU A 4 19.08 10.38 -0.02
CA GLU A 4 20.16 10.40 0.99
C GLU A 4 19.72 11.03 2.30
N PHE A 5 18.90 12.09 2.23
CA PHE A 5 18.34 12.74 3.41
C PHE A 5 17.48 11.75 4.22
N ILE A 6 16.60 10.99 3.56
CA ILE A 6 15.75 9.97 4.19
C ILE A 6 16.62 8.91 4.86
N ILE A 7 17.61 8.36 4.15
CA ILE A 7 18.51 7.33 4.70
C ILE A 7 19.29 7.86 5.90
N ARG A 8 19.83 9.08 5.82
CA ARG A 8 20.53 9.72 6.94
C ARG A 8 19.60 9.86 8.15
N LYS A 9 18.38 10.36 7.96
CA LYS A 9 17.40 10.52 9.05
C LYS A 9 16.98 9.18 9.64
N ALA A 10 16.80 8.15 8.82
CA ALA A 10 16.50 6.80 9.30
C ALA A 10 17.63 6.25 10.19
N ARG A 11 18.89 6.44 9.79
CA ARG A 11 20.06 6.06 10.59
C ARG A 11 20.16 6.84 11.90
N GLU A 12 19.88 8.15 11.88
CA GLU A 12 19.86 9.00 13.08
C GLU A 12 18.77 8.54 14.07
N CYS A 13 17.57 8.20 13.57
CA CYS A 13 16.47 7.72 14.42
C CYS A 13 16.70 6.30 14.96
N ASN A 14 17.32 5.42 14.17
CA ASN A 14 17.67 4.04 14.53
C ASN A 14 16.50 3.22 15.14
N LEU A 15 15.31 3.32 14.56
CA LEU A 15 14.10 2.60 15.01
C LEU A 15 13.70 1.43 14.11
N CYS A 16 13.92 1.55 12.80
CA CYS A 16 13.63 0.51 11.81
C CYS A 16 14.51 0.71 10.56
N HIS A 17 14.57 -0.31 9.71
CA HIS A 17 15.14 -0.17 8.37
C HIS A 17 14.19 0.66 7.50
N VAL A 18 14.74 1.65 6.79
CA VAL A 18 13.98 2.51 5.86
C VAL A 18 14.62 2.38 4.48
N TYR A 19 13.83 1.87 3.54
CA TYR A 19 14.23 1.69 2.15
C TYR A 19 13.47 2.68 1.27
N PRO A 20 14.11 3.77 0.79
CA PRO A 20 13.41 4.80 0.05
C PRO A 20 13.02 4.32 -1.36
N VAL A 21 11.82 4.73 -1.79
CA VAL A 21 11.36 4.62 -3.18
C VAL A 21 11.58 5.97 -3.85
N ALA A 22 12.19 5.97 -5.04
CA ALA A 22 12.49 7.19 -5.77
C ALA A 22 11.40 7.53 -6.79
N ALA A 23 11.24 8.82 -7.11
CA ALA A 23 10.29 9.28 -8.12
C ALA A 23 10.62 8.71 -9.51
N ILE A 24 9.61 8.29 -10.28
CA ILE A 24 9.77 7.93 -11.71
C ILE A 24 10.09 9.18 -12.52
N SER A 25 9.44 10.30 -12.21
CA SER A 25 9.61 11.54 -12.95
C SER A 25 10.16 12.66 -12.08
N ARG A 26 10.79 13.65 -12.71
CA ARG A 26 11.29 14.82 -12.00
C ARG A 26 10.13 15.51 -11.27
N LYS A 27 10.28 15.70 -9.95
CA LYS A 27 9.27 16.25 -9.04
C LYS A 27 7.92 15.49 -9.04
N SER A 28 7.91 14.26 -9.57
CA SER A 28 6.70 13.45 -9.77
C SER A 28 5.65 14.16 -10.64
N GLU A 29 6.07 14.92 -11.65
CA GLU A 29 5.18 15.67 -12.57
C GLU A 29 4.69 14.84 -13.77
N GLY A 30 5.24 13.64 -14.00
CA GLY A 30 4.86 12.77 -15.11
C GLY A 30 5.32 13.26 -16.50
N LEU A 31 6.25 14.22 -16.56
CA LEU A 31 6.71 14.85 -17.81
C LEU A 31 8.03 14.27 -18.35
N ALA A 32 9.02 14.07 -17.48
CA ALA A 32 10.35 13.59 -17.83
C ALA A 32 10.91 12.68 -16.74
N LEU A 33 11.65 11.63 -17.14
CA LEU A 33 12.25 10.68 -16.20
C LEU A 33 13.20 11.40 -15.24
N SER A 34 13.25 10.90 -14.01
CA SER A 34 14.28 11.24 -13.04
C SER A 34 15.61 10.53 -13.38
N GLU A 35 16.69 10.89 -12.69
CA GLU A 35 18.02 10.30 -12.90
C GLU A 35 18.11 8.94 -12.16
N PHE A 36 17.63 7.87 -12.79
CA PHE A 36 17.45 6.56 -12.14
C PHE A 36 18.75 6.00 -11.55
N TRP A 37 19.87 6.12 -12.28
CA TRP A 37 21.16 5.63 -11.81
C TRP A 37 21.61 6.35 -10.54
N ASP A 38 21.56 7.69 -10.55
CA ASP A 38 21.98 8.50 -9.39
C ASP A 38 21.07 8.24 -8.18
N LEU A 39 19.78 8.00 -8.41
CA LEU A 39 18.83 7.68 -7.34
C LEU A 39 19.05 6.29 -6.76
N LYS A 40 19.43 5.31 -7.59
CA LYS A 40 19.86 3.99 -7.14
C LYS A 40 21.14 4.08 -6.30
N ASP A 41 22.15 4.81 -6.79
CA ASP A 41 23.43 5.00 -6.09
C ASP A 41 23.22 5.71 -4.74
N ALA A 42 22.28 6.66 -4.69
CA ALA A 42 21.82 7.30 -3.47
C ALA A 42 21.07 6.37 -2.49
N GLY A 43 20.75 5.13 -2.88
CA GLY A 43 20.17 4.09 -2.02
C GLY A 43 18.67 3.84 -2.20
N ALA A 44 18.06 4.25 -3.32
CA ALA A 44 16.69 3.88 -3.64
C ALA A 44 16.55 2.38 -3.96
N VAL A 45 15.43 1.77 -3.57
CA VAL A 45 15.15 0.34 -3.82
C VAL A 45 14.10 0.08 -4.89
N ALA A 46 13.35 1.11 -5.28
CA ALA A 46 12.30 1.04 -6.30
C ALA A 46 12.03 2.42 -6.90
N PHE A 47 11.22 2.46 -7.96
CA PHE A 47 10.72 3.71 -8.54
C PHE A 47 9.19 3.79 -8.49
N SER A 48 8.63 4.92 -8.08
CA SER A 48 7.20 5.21 -8.07
C SER A 48 6.93 6.72 -8.07
N ASP A 49 5.89 7.17 -8.77
CA ASP A 49 5.30 8.50 -8.57
C ASP A 49 3.99 8.38 -7.77
N ASP A 50 4.06 7.71 -6.62
CA ASP A 50 2.91 7.53 -5.74
C ASP A 50 2.30 8.87 -5.31
N GLY A 51 0.96 8.92 -5.26
CA GLY A 51 0.17 10.14 -5.10
C GLY A 51 0.13 11.09 -6.31
N LYS A 52 0.93 10.85 -7.36
CA LYS A 52 0.89 11.59 -8.65
C LYS A 52 1.04 10.63 -9.84
N PRO A 53 -0.05 9.95 -10.24
CA PRO A 53 0.00 8.88 -11.22
C PRO A 53 0.67 9.27 -12.54
N VAL A 54 1.50 8.38 -13.08
CA VAL A 54 2.15 8.60 -14.39
C VAL A 54 1.12 8.41 -15.50
N MET A 55 0.51 9.51 -15.96
CA MET A 55 -0.52 9.48 -17.01
C MET A 55 0.05 9.13 -18.41
N ASN A 56 1.30 9.49 -18.68
CA ASN A 56 1.91 9.29 -19.99
C ASN A 56 2.42 7.85 -20.16
N ALA A 57 1.73 7.05 -20.97
CA ALA A 57 2.09 5.66 -21.27
C ALA A 57 3.53 5.50 -21.83
N ALA A 58 4.01 6.45 -22.64
CA ALA A 58 5.36 6.42 -23.18
C ALA A 58 6.42 6.76 -22.12
N LEU A 59 6.08 7.54 -21.09
CA LEU A 59 6.95 7.74 -19.95
C LEU A 59 7.00 6.47 -19.08
N MET A 60 5.86 5.86 -18.78
CA MET A 60 5.80 4.60 -18.02
C MET A 60 6.58 3.48 -18.72
N ARG A 61 6.43 3.34 -20.05
CA ARG A 61 7.23 2.39 -20.84
C ARG A 61 8.73 2.58 -20.63
N ARG A 62 9.20 3.82 -20.78
CA ARG A 62 10.63 4.12 -20.58
C ARG A 62 11.03 3.82 -19.13
N ALA A 63 10.21 4.21 -18.14
CA ALA A 63 10.48 3.93 -16.74
C ALA A 63 10.68 2.42 -16.48
N LEU A 64 9.81 1.57 -17.03
CA LEU A 64 9.92 0.12 -16.93
C LEU A 64 11.20 -0.42 -17.61
N GLU A 65 11.51 0.03 -18.82
CA GLU A 65 12.73 -0.38 -19.56
C GLU A 65 14.00 0.05 -18.80
N TYR A 66 14.08 1.29 -18.31
CA TYR A 66 15.23 1.79 -17.56
C TYR A 66 15.37 1.10 -16.21
N ALA A 67 14.31 0.99 -15.41
CA ALA A 67 14.36 0.31 -14.11
C ALA A 67 14.77 -1.17 -14.24
N ALA A 68 14.29 -1.85 -15.28
CA ALA A 68 14.68 -3.22 -15.57
C ALA A 68 16.19 -3.35 -15.87
N SER A 69 16.78 -2.41 -16.61
CA SER A 69 18.24 -2.38 -16.85
C SER A 69 19.06 -2.20 -15.57
N LEU A 70 18.45 -1.63 -14.53
CA LEU A 70 19.06 -1.42 -13.22
C LEU A 70 18.74 -2.51 -12.21
N ASP A 71 17.99 -3.54 -12.61
CA ASP A 71 17.47 -4.54 -11.69
C ASP A 71 16.71 -3.88 -10.51
N MET A 72 15.82 -2.93 -10.80
CA MET A 72 14.95 -2.29 -9.81
C MET A 72 13.47 -2.42 -10.19
N PRO A 73 12.57 -2.65 -9.21
CA PRO A 73 11.13 -2.69 -9.45
C PRO A 73 10.55 -1.29 -9.67
N VAL A 74 9.46 -1.24 -10.45
CA VAL A 74 8.59 -0.07 -10.58
C VAL A 74 7.26 -0.38 -9.89
N ILE A 75 6.84 0.52 -9.01
CA ILE A 75 5.58 0.46 -8.27
C ILE A 75 4.65 1.52 -8.85
N SER A 76 3.48 1.10 -9.32
CA SER A 76 2.52 1.98 -9.96
C SER A 76 1.31 2.22 -9.05
N HIS A 77 1.13 3.47 -8.64
CA HIS A 77 -0.14 3.99 -8.18
C HIS A 77 -1.08 4.08 -9.39
N CYS A 78 -2.03 3.16 -9.48
CA CYS A 78 -2.91 3.05 -10.63
C CYS A 78 -4.16 3.92 -10.47
N GLU A 79 -4.14 5.09 -11.10
CA GLU A 79 -5.29 6.01 -11.16
C GLU A 79 -5.24 6.82 -12.47
N ASP A 80 -6.31 6.77 -13.25
CA ASP A 80 -6.54 7.71 -14.35
C ASP A 80 -7.18 9.00 -13.82
N LEU A 81 -6.40 10.08 -13.82
CA LEU A 81 -6.79 11.38 -13.29
C LEU A 81 -7.96 12.03 -14.02
N ASN A 82 -8.28 11.62 -15.26
CA ASN A 82 -9.46 12.15 -15.95
C ASN A 82 -10.74 11.44 -15.52
N LEU A 83 -10.64 10.16 -15.14
CA LEU A 83 -11.75 9.37 -14.64
C LEU A 83 -12.01 9.61 -13.15
N SER A 84 -10.97 9.88 -12.36
CA SER A 84 -11.11 10.19 -10.93
C SER A 84 -11.35 11.68 -10.64
N ALA A 85 -11.28 12.55 -11.66
CA ALA A 85 -11.31 14.00 -11.50
C ALA A 85 -12.47 14.48 -10.62
N GLY A 86 -12.13 15.13 -9.50
CA GLY A 86 -13.09 15.72 -8.57
C GLY A 86 -13.81 14.72 -7.65
N GLY A 87 -13.54 13.42 -7.76
CA GLY A 87 -14.10 12.42 -6.86
C GLY A 87 -13.44 12.42 -5.48
N VAL A 88 -14.21 12.08 -4.46
CA VAL A 88 -13.78 12.12 -3.04
C VAL A 88 -14.06 10.82 -2.28
N MET A 89 -14.80 9.89 -2.89
CA MET A 89 -15.07 8.54 -2.38
C MET A 89 -15.40 7.59 -3.54
N ASN A 90 -15.77 6.33 -3.28
CA ASN A 90 -16.13 5.38 -4.33
C ASN A 90 -17.42 5.80 -5.06
N GLU A 91 -17.42 5.70 -6.40
CA GLU A 91 -18.65 5.87 -7.18
C GLU A 91 -19.61 4.70 -6.90
N GLY A 92 -20.79 5.02 -6.37
CA GLY A 92 -21.78 4.02 -6.01
C GLY A 92 -22.99 4.59 -5.30
N PHE A 93 -23.75 3.70 -4.67
CA PHE A 93 -24.97 4.05 -3.96
C PHE A 93 -24.72 5.05 -2.82
N VAL A 94 -23.69 4.81 -1.99
CA VAL A 94 -23.37 5.67 -0.84
C VAL A 94 -22.99 7.08 -1.28
N ALA A 95 -22.18 7.23 -2.33
CA ALA A 95 -21.83 8.54 -2.88
C ALA A 95 -23.06 9.30 -3.40
N THR A 96 -23.97 8.60 -4.08
CA THR A 96 -25.23 9.18 -4.56
C THR A 96 -26.12 9.66 -3.40
N GLU A 97 -26.22 8.87 -2.33
CA GLU A 97 -26.99 9.19 -1.14
C GLU A 97 -26.41 10.40 -0.38
N LEU A 98 -25.08 10.47 -0.25
CA LEU A 98 -24.38 11.55 0.43
C LEU A 98 -24.22 12.82 -0.43
N GLY A 99 -24.53 12.74 -1.73
CA GLY A 99 -24.35 13.86 -2.67
C GLY A 99 -22.88 14.16 -2.97
N LEU A 100 -21.99 13.18 -2.83
CA LEU A 100 -20.54 13.32 -3.05
C LEU A 100 -20.14 12.82 -4.44
N HIS A 101 -19.11 13.44 -5.01
CA HIS A 101 -18.56 13.00 -6.29
C HIS A 101 -17.78 11.69 -6.11
N GLY A 102 -18.12 10.68 -6.90
CA GLY A 102 -17.52 9.35 -6.85
C GLY A 102 -16.29 9.20 -7.76
N ILE A 103 -15.36 8.35 -7.37
CA ILE A 103 -14.25 7.84 -8.18
C ILE A 103 -14.63 6.43 -8.62
N PRO A 104 -14.82 6.17 -9.92
CA PRO A 104 -15.25 4.87 -10.39
C PRO A 104 -14.11 3.85 -10.34
N GLY A 105 -14.44 2.56 -10.18
CA GLY A 105 -13.46 1.46 -10.23
C GLY A 105 -12.59 1.47 -11.49
N VAL A 106 -13.19 1.85 -12.62
CA VAL A 106 -12.50 1.92 -13.91
C VAL A 106 -11.32 2.90 -13.91
N ALA A 107 -11.28 3.91 -13.03
CA ALA A 107 -10.14 4.81 -12.90
C ALA A 107 -8.86 4.06 -12.49
N GLU A 108 -8.98 3.04 -11.65
CA GLU A 108 -7.87 2.15 -11.28
C GLU A 108 -7.60 1.11 -12.37
N GLU A 109 -8.68 0.49 -12.89
CA GLU A 109 -8.59 -0.65 -13.82
C GLU A 109 -7.88 -0.30 -15.13
N VAL A 110 -8.19 0.85 -15.73
CA VAL A 110 -7.57 1.24 -17.02
C VAL A 110 -6.08 1.49 -16.88
N MET A 111 -5.67 2.04 -15.74
CA MET A 111 -4.28 2.33 -15.45
C MET A 111 -3.49 1.05 -15.20
N ALA A 112 -4.06 0.13 -14.41
CA ALA A 112 -3.48 -1.19 -14.18
C ALA A 112 -3.39 -1.99 -15.48
N ALA A 113 -4.45 -2.00 -16.31
CA ALA A 113 -4.45 -2.69 -17.59
C ALA A 113 -3.38 -2.14 -18.54
N ARG A 114 -3.24 -0.82 -18.63
CA ARG A 114 -2.20 -0.16 -19.42
C ARG A 114 -0.80 -0.61 -18.97
N ASP A 115 -0.52 -0.55 -17.68
CA ASP A 115 0.81 -0.86 -17.15
C ASP A 115 1.16 -2.34 -17.29
N ILE A 116 0.17 -3.22 -17.12
CA ILE A 116 0.28 -4.65 -17.42
C ILE A 116 0.65 -4.88 -18.88
N LEU A 117 -0.04 -4.22 -19.83
CA LEU A 117 0.22 -4.36 -21.27
C LEU A 117 1.61 -3.84 -21.64
N ILE A 118 2.06 -2.75 -21.04
CA ILE A 118 3.41 -2.21 -21.26
C ILE A 118 4.46 -3.17 -20.68
N ALA A 119 4.24 -3.70 -19.47
CA ALA A 119 5.13 -4.69 -18.88
C ALA A 119 5.21 -5.98 -19.71
N GLU A 120 4.09 -6.44 -20.26
CA GLU A 120 4.02 -7.57 -21.18
C GLU A 120 4.79 -7.28 -22.48
N PHE A 121 4.55 -6.12 -23.11
CA PHE A 121 5.22 -5.72 -24.36
C PHE A 121 6.74 -5.57 -24.21
N THR A 122 7.18 -4.92 -23.13
CA THR A 122 8.61 -4.72 -22.85
C THR A 122 9.27 -5.96 -22.25
N GLY A 123 8.48 -6.96 -21.89
CA GLY A 123 8.92 -8.12 -21.14
C GLY A 123 9.52 -7.75 -19.79
N THR A 124 9.17 -6.61 -19.18
CA THR A 124 9.66 -6.12 -17.88
C THR A 124 8.76 -6.59 -16.73
N ALA A 125 8.83 -5.99 -15.54
CA ALA A 125 7.98 -6.31 -14.41
C ALA A 125 7.40 -5.02 -13.80
N VAL A 126 6.16 -5.12 -13.31
CA VAL A 126 5.46 -4.01 -12.65
C VAL A 126 4.80 -4.49 -11.35
N HIS A 127 4.82 -3.64 -10.33
CA HIS A 127 4.09 -3.86 -9.08
C HIS A 127 2.92 -2.87 -9.00
N ILE A 128 1.69 -3.38 -8.83
CA ILE A 128 0.48 -2.56 -8.72
C ILE A 128 0.22 -2.25 -7.24
N ALA A 129 0.26 -0.97 -6.88
CA ALA A 129 0.07 -0.51 -5.50
C ALA A 129 -1.40 -0.61 -5.07
N HIS A 130 -1.61 -0.85 -3.76
CA HIS A 130 -2.88 -0.73 -3.03
C HIS A 130 -4.15 -1.03 -3.86
N VAL A 131 -4.21 -2.24 -4.45
CA VAL A 131 -5.34 -2.68 -5.29
C VAL A 131 -6.62 -2.67 -4.48
N SER A 132 -7.65 -2.01 -5.02
CA SER A 132 -8.93 -1.84 -4.35
C SER A 132 -10.12 -2.30 -5.20
N ALA A 133 -10.02 -2.37 -6.54
CA ALA A 133 -11.13 -2.75 -7.42
C ALA A 133 -11.12 -4.23 -7.81
N ALA A 134 -12.30 -4.86 -7.85
CA ALA A 134 -12.49 -6.25 -8.30
C ALA A 134 -11.98 -6.46 -9.73
N GLY A 135 -12.21 -5.50 -10.62
CA GLY A 135 -11.72 -5.55 -11.99
C GLY A 135 -10.19 -5.52 -12.07
N THR A 136 -9.50 -4.79 -11.19
CA THR A 136 -8.04 -4.79 -11.11
C THR A 136 -7.53 -6.16 -10.67
N VAL A 137 -8.16 -6.79 -9.68
CA VAL A 137 -7.82 -8.16 -9.26
C VAL A 137 -7.97 -9.13 -10.43
N ARG A 138 -9.07 -9.04 -11.20
CA ARG A 138 -9.29 -9.84 -12.42
C ARG A 138 -8.15 -9.64 -13.43
N LEU A 139 -7.82 -8.39 -13.76
CA LEU A 139 -6.78 -8.04 -14.72
C LEU A 139 -5.40 -8.61 -14.33
N ILE A 140 -5.03 -8.50 -13.05
CA ILE A 140 -3.77 -9.07 -12.53
C ILE A 140 -3.77 -10.59 -12.66
N ARG A 141 -4.88 -11.25 -12.29
CA ARG A 141 -5.01 -12.72 -12.38
C ARG A 141 -4.86 -13.20 -13.81
N GLU A 142 -5.54 -12.57 -14.76
CA GLU A 142 -5.46 -12.89 -16.18
C GLU A 142 -4.05 -12.66 -16.75
N ALA A 143 -3.40 -11.56 -16.37
CA ALA A 143 -2.03 -11.25 -16.80
C ALA A 143 -1.03 -12.29 -16.30
N ARG A 144 -1.15 -12.71 -15.04
CA ARG A 144 -0.30 -13.77 -14.48
C ARG A 144 -0.52 -15.11 -15.16
N ALA A 145 -1.75 -15.44 -15.53
CA ALA A 145 -2.05 -16.66 -16.29
C ALA A 145 -1.37 -16.67 -17.67
N ARG A 146 -1.14 -15.49 -18.27
CA ARG A 146 -0.37 -15.32 -19.51
C ARG A 146 1.15 -15.25 -19.30
N GLY A 147 1.63 -15.30 -18.06
CA GLY A 147 3.06 -15.23 -17.73
C GLY A 147 3.63 -13.81 -17.64
N VAL A 148 2.78 -12.78 -17.64
CA VAL A 148 3.22 -11.39 -17.43
C VAL A 148 3.80 -11.25 -16.03
N ARG A 149 4.94 -10.57 -15.91
CA ARG A 149 5.64 -10.35 -14.62
C ARG A 149 4.99 -9.22 -13.82
N VAL A 150 3.74 -9.41 -13.42
CA VAL A 150 3.00 -8.48 -12.57
C VAL A 150 2.88 -9.03 -11.16
N THR A 151 3.09 -8.15 -10.19
CA THR A 151 2.78 -8.39 -8.77
C THR A 151 1.88 -7.28 -8.27
N ALA A 152 1.22 -7.47 -7.13
CA ALA A 152 0.36 -6.47 -6.55
C ALA A 152 0.34 -6.55 -5.03
N GLU A 153 -0.01 -5.44 -4.42
CA GLU A 153 -0.32 -5.33 -3.00
C GLU A 153 -1.72 -4.78 -2.80
N THR A 154 -2.24 -4.95 -1.59
CA THR A 154 -3.44 -4.25 -1.10
C THR A 154 -3.19 -3.82 0.35
N ALA A 155 -4.07 -2.98 0.88
CA ALA A 155 -3.98 -2.45 2.23
C ALA A 155 -5.09 -2.98 3.16
N PRO A 156 -4.84 -3.04 4.48
CA PRO A 156 -5.80 -3.61 5.43
C PRO A 156 -7.20 -3.04 5.39
N HIS A 157 -7.34 -1.75 5.10
CA HIS A 157 -8.65 -1.13 5.00
C HIS A 157 -9.45 -1.62 3.78
N TYR A 158 -8.84 -2.05 2.68
CA TYR A 158 -9.55 -2.54 1.48
C TYR A 158 -10.11 -3.96 1.61
N PHE A 159 -9.64 -4.76 2.56
CA PHE A 159 -10.25 -6.06 2.86
C PHE A 159 -11.08 -6.07 4.16
N THR A 160 -11.20 -4.91 4.82
CA THR A 160 -11.91 -4.74 6.09
C THR A 160 -13.14 -3.85 5.95
N LEU A 161 -13.00 -2.70 5.30
CA LEU A 161 -14.04 -1.69 5.19
C LEU A 161 -14.63 -1.64 3.79
N THR A 162 -15.86 -1.18 3.70
CA THR A 162 -16.49 -0.73 2.45
C THR A 162 -16.65 0.79 2.44
N ASP A 163 -17.13 1.34 1.34
CA ASP A 163 -17.55 2.73 1.19
C ASP A 163 -18.58 3.20 2.24
N GLU A 164 -19.31 2.28 2.86
CA GLU A 164 -20.19 2.55 4.01
C GLU A 164 -19.46 3.25 5.18
N ALA A 165 -18.15 3.06 5.32
CA ALA A 165 -17.35 3.73 6.36
C ALA A 165 -17.28 5.26 6.20
N VAL A 166 -17.67 5.79 5.02
CA VAL A 166 -17.72 7.24 4.73
C VAL A 166 -19.01 7.89 5.25
N ARG A 167 -20.01 7.09 5.66
CA ARG A 167 -21.25 7.62 6.24
C ARG A 167 -20.96 8.55 7.41
N GLU A 168 -21.90 9.47 7.64
CA GLU A 168 -21.72 10.57 8.59
C GLU A 168 -20.54 11.49 8.26
N PHE A 169 -20.04 11.43 7.01
CA PHE A 169 -18.92 12.20 6.51
C PHE A 169 -17.62 11.97 7.32
N ASP A 170 -17.34 10.73 7.73
CA ASP A 170 -16.08 10.41 8.43
C ASP A 170 -14.87 10.62 7.50
N VAL A 171 -14.25 11.79 7.62
CA VAL A 171 -13.02 12.19 6.93
C VAL A 171 -11.85 11.23 7.17
N ASN A 172 -11.88 10.40 8.22
CA ASN A 172 -10.85 9.39 8.46
C ASN A 172 -10.97 8.20 7.50
N ALA A 173 -12.15 7.96 6.92
CA ALA A 173 -12.38 6.96 5.89
C ALA A 173 -12.06 7.45 4.47
N LYS A 174 -11.77 8.75 4.28
CA LYS A 174 -11.33 9.32 3.00
C LYS A 174 -9.88 8.92 2.69
N VAL A 175 -9.72 7.99 1.74
CA VAL A 175 -8.44 7.44 1.23
C VAL A 175 -8.44 7.37 -0.30
N ASN A 176 -7.26 7.24 -0.92
CA ASN A 176 -7.11 7.10 -2.37
C ASN A 176 -6.16 5.93 -2.70
N PRO A 177 -6.60 4.86 -3.38
CA PRO A 177 -7.95 4.60 -3.90
C PRO A 177 -9.05 4.65 -2.82
N PRO A 178 -10.31 4.97 -3.16
CA PRO A 178 -11.37 5.01 -2.16
C PRO A 178 -11.72 3.61 -1.65
N LEU A 179 -12.26 3.54 -0.43
CA LEU A 179 -12.93 2.32 0.05
C LEU A 179 -14.11 2.04 -0.89
N ARG A 180 -14.20 0.81 -1.42
CA ARG A 180 -15.20 0.43 -2.43
C ARG A 180 -16.33 -0.43 -1.86
N GLY A 181 -17.19 -0.97 -2.71
CA GLY A 181 -18.31 -1.80 -2.30
C GLY A 181 -17.88 -3.17 -1.78
N MET A 182 -18.84 -3.92 -1.23
CA MET A 182 -18.58 -5.27 -0.70
C MET A 182 -18.07 -6.26 -1.76
N GLU A 183 -18.48 -6.12 -3.03
CA GLU A 183 -17.97 -6.96 -4.12
C GLU A 183 -16.45 -6.83 -4.27
N ASP A 184 -15.93 -5.60 -4.18
CA ASP A 184 -14.51 -5.32 -4.25
C ASP A 184 -13.75 -5.87 -3.03
N VAL A 185 -14.30 -5.71 -1.83
CA VAL A 185 -13.74 -6.30 -0.59
C VAL A 185 -13.60 -7.81 -0.73
N VAL A 186 -14.64 -8.48 -1.24
CA VAL A 186 -14.61 -9.93 -1.49
C VAL A 186 -13.55 -10.27 -2.54
N ALA A 187 -13.47 -9.53 -3.63
CA ALA A 187 -12.48 -9.77 -4.69
C ALA A 187 -11.04 -9.59 -4.19
N VAL A 188 -10.77 -8.60 -3.34
CA VAL A 188 -9.47 -8.38 -2.70
C VAL A 188 -9.12 -9.54 -1.76
N ARG A 189 -10.07 -9.98 -0.92
CA ARG A 189 -9.87 -11.15 -0.03
C ARG A 189 -9.56 -12.41 -0.83
N GLU A 190 -10.28 -12.63 -1.93
CA GLU A 190 -10.04 -13.75 -2.84
C GLU A 190 -8.70 -13.65 -3.56
N GLY A 191 -8.32 -12.45 -4.01
CA GLY A 191 -7.01 -12.19 -4.62
C GLY A 191 -5.85 -12.42 -3.64
N LEU A 192 -6.05 -12.13 -2.35
CA LEU A 192 -5.09 -12.51 -1.31
C LEU A 192 -5.02 -14.03 -1.16
N ARG A 193 -6.18 -14.70 -1.09
CA ARG A 193 -6.28 -16.16 -0.89
C ARG A 193 -5.62 -16.96 -2.01
N ASP A 194 -5.93 -16.65 -3.27
CA ASP A 194 -5.40 -17.37 -4.44
C ASP A 194 -3.98 -16.91 -4.84
N GLY A 195 -3.48 -15.88 -4.18
CA GLY A 195 -2.13 -15.35 -4.37
C GLY A 195 -2.00 -14.37 -5.52
N THR A 196 -3.08 -13.98 -6.21
CA THR A 196 -3.13 -12.89 -7.21
C THR A 196 -2.52 -11.62 -6.63
N ILE A 197 -2.93 -11.24 -5.42
CA ILE A 197 -2.34 -10.17 -4.60
C ILE A 197 -1.28 -10.80 -3.70
N ALA A 198 -0.03 -10.38 -3.87
CA ALA A 198 1.13 -11.01 -3.26
C ALA A 198 1.53 -10.40 -1.91
N VAL A 199 1.12 -9.15 -1.64
CA VAL A 199 1.61 -8.35 -0.52
C VAL A 199 0.46 -7.67 0.22
N ILE A 200 0.61 -7.53 1.53
CA ILE A 200 -0.21 -6.63 2.36
C ILE A 200 0.70 -5.48 2.79
N ALA A 201 0.41 -4.27 2.34
CA ALA A 201 1.13 -3.04 2.67
C ALA A 201 0.18 -2.06 3.36
N SER A 202 0.63 -1.33 4.39
CA SER A 202 -0.30 -0.57 5.24
C SER A 202 -0.88 0.68 4.57
N ASP A 203 -0.22 1.19 3.53
CA ASP A 203 -0.44 2.52 2.94
C ASP A 203 -0.57 3.61 4.03
N HIS A 204 0.47 3.75 4.85
CA HIS A 204 0.41 4.63 6.01
C HIS A 204 0.54 6.10 5.57
N ALA A 205 -0.59 6.81 5.58
CA ALA A 205 -0.71 8.21 5.17
C ALA A 205 -1.14 9.11 6.35
N PRO A 206 -0.18 9.55 7.20
CA PRO A 206 -0.47 10.42 8.34
C PRO A 206 -0.72 11.87 7.91
N HIS A 207 -1.81 12.46 8.39
CA HIS A 207 -2.17 13.87 8.17
C HIS A 207 -2.25 14.66 9.48
N ALA A 208 -2.08 15.98 9.42
CA ALA A 208 -2.37 16.80 10.58
C ALA A 208 -3.88 16.79 10.88
N ALA A 209 -4.26 17.06 12.13
CA ALA A 209 -5.67 17.17 12.49
C ALA A 209 -6.37 18.25 11.64
N THR A 210 -5.70 19.36 11.38
CA THR A 210 -6.21 20.46 10.54
C THR A 210 -6.43 20.10 9.08
N ASP A 211 -5.74 19.08 8.55
CA ASP A 211 -5.91 18.64 7.17
C ASP A 211 -7.11 17.68 7.03
N LYS A 212 -7.61 17.18 8.16
CA LYS A 212 -8.76 16.27 8.23
C LYS A 212 -10.00 16.95 8.80
N ASP A 213 -9.85 17.87 9.75
CA ASP A 213 -10.93 18.62 10.42
C ASP A 213 -11.43 19.78 9.54
N VAL A 214 -11.93 19.43 8.37
CA VAL A 214 -12.50 20.29 7.34
C VAL A 214 -13.67 19.56 6.68
N GLU A 215 -14.38 20.24 5.77
CA GLU A 215 -15.42 19.65 4.94
C GLU A 215 -14.92 18.40 4.20
N PHE A 216 -15.81 17.42 3.99
CA PHE A 216 -15.41 16.13 3.44
C PHE A 216 -14.70 16.25 2.08
N ASP A 217 -15.15 17.17 1.22
CA ASP A 217 -14.54 17.44 -0.08
C ASP A 217 -13.09 17.96 0.04
N ASP A 218 -12.80 18.76 1.05
CA ASP A 218 -11.50 19.40 1.28
C ASP A 218 -10.54 18.56 2.13
N ALA A 219 -11.06 17.59 2.88
CA ALA A 219 -10.25 16.73 3.74
C ALA A 219 -9.19 15.96 2.93
N ALA A 220 -7.96 15.89 3.42
CA ALA A 220 -6.90 15.17 2.73
C ALA A 220 -7.19 13.67 2.63
N PHE A 221 -6.82 13.02 1.52
CA PHE A 221 -6.88 11.57 1.38
C PHE A 221 -5.78 10.90 2.22
N GLY A 222 -6.12 9.84 2.94
CA GLY A 222 -5.16 9.00 3.65
C GLY A 222 -5.56 8.67 5.08
N MET A 223 -5.08 7.54 5.58
CA MET A 223 -5.24 7.13 6.98
C MET A 223 -3.95 6.50 7.54
N VAL A 224 -3.78 6.52 8.87
CA VAL A 224 -2.69 5.78 9.49
C VAL A 224 -3.00 4.27 9.54
N GLY A 225 -2.07 3.46 9.02
CA GLY A 225 -2.21 1.98 9.03
C GLY A 225 -1.17 1.18 9.83
N LEU A 226 0.01 1.71 10.17
CA LEU A 226 1.11 0.89 10.75
C LEU A 226 0.71 0.13 12.04
N GLU A 227 0.02 0.80 12.96
CA GLU A 227 -0.27 0.26 14.30
C GLU A 227 -1.49 -0.69 14.30
N THR A 228 -2.35 -0.64 13.27
CA THR A 228 -3.53 -1.49 13.11
C THR A 228 -3.33 -2.61 12.09
N SER A 229 -2.31 -2.52 11.23
CA SER A 229 -2.12 -3.40 10.08
C SER A 229 -2.11 -4.88 10.45
N LEU A 230 -1.40 -5.27 11.52
CA LEU A 230 -1.32 -6.67 11.92
C LEU A 230 -2.65 -7.20 12.45
N GLY A 231 -3.31 -6.46 13.37
CA GLY A 231 -4.59 -6.87 13.97
C GLY A 231 -5.68 -7.05 12.92
N LEU A 232 -5.78 -6.10 11.98
CA LEU A 232 -6.68 -6.19 10.82
C LEU A 232 -6.34 -7.39 9.94
N SER A 233 -5.06 -7.64 9.67
CA SER A 233 -4.66 -8.76 8.80
C SER A 233 -4.86 -10.13 9.46
N LEU A 234 -4.72 -10.23 10.79
CA LEU A 234 -5.03 -11.45 11.55
C LEU A 234 -6.51 -11.83 11.48
N LYS A 235 -7.41 -10.87 11.23
CA LYS A 235 -8.82 -11.16 10.97
C LYS A 235 -9.02 -12.05 9.74
N LEU A 236 -8.18 -11.91 8.71
CA LEU A 236 -8.21 -12.81 7.54
C LEU A 236 -7.88 -14.27 7.91
N VAL A 237 -7.02 -14.47 8.90
CA VAL A 237 -6.68 -15.80 9.42
C VAL A 237 -7.83 -16.35 10.26
N ALA A 238 -8.40 -15.53 11.15
CA ALA A 238 -9.56 -15.90 11.95
C ALA A 238 -10.78 -16.27 11.07
N ASP A 239 -10.95 -15.61 9.93
CA ASP A 239 -12.01 -15.87 8.96
C ASP A 239 -11.71 -17.04 8.00
N GLY A 240 -10.54 -17.69 8.12
CA GLY A 240 -10.15 -18.81 7.27
C GLY A 240 -9.82 -18.44 5.82
N ILE A 241 -9.58 -17.16 5.53
CA ILE A 241 -9.18 -16.69 4.19
C ILE A 241 -7.70 -16.97 3.94
N LEU A 242 -6.86 -16.81 4.97
CA LEU A 242 -5.43 -17.08 4.92
C LEU A 242 -5.03 -18.02 6.06
N THR A 243 -3.97 -18.79 5.86
CA THR A 243 -3.22 -19.38 6.97
C THR A 243 -2.28 -18.34 7.59
N LEU A 244 -1.82 -18.58 8.82
CA LEU A 244 -0.82 -17.69 9.44
C LEU A 244 0.46 -17.59 8.58
N ASP A 245 0.93 -18.69 8.01
CA ASP A 245 2.12 -18.70 7.13
C ASP A 245 1.91 -17.85 5.88
N GLN A 246 0.73 -17.92 5.26
CA GLN A 246 0.39 -17.08 4.12
C GLN A 246 0.36 -15.60 4.51
N LEU A 247 -0.18 -15.26 5.69
CA LEU A 247 -0.18 -13.90 6.19
C LEU A 247 1.24 -13.37 6.39
N ILE A 248 2.08 -14.11 7.11
CA ILE A 248 3.48 -13.73 7.36
C ILE A 248 4.24 -13.60 6.04
N MET A 249 4.03 -14.51 5.09
CA MET A 249 4.65 -14.41 3.75
C MET A 249 4.27 -13.09 3.06
N LYS A 250 2.99 -12.68 3.10
CA LYS A 250 2.50 -11.46 2.45
C LYS A 250 2.95 -10.17 3.13
N MET A 251 3.26 -10.21 4.42
CA MET A 251 3.71 -9.04 5.18
C MET A 251 5.24 -8.97 5.38
N SER A 252 5.99 -10.02 5.01
CA SER A 252 7.44 -10.07 5.23
C SER A 252 8.23 -10.63 4.04
N THR A 253 8.10 -11.91 3.72
CA THR A 253 8.92 -12.59 2.70
C THR A 253 8.66 -12.07 1.28
N ALA A 254 7.39 -11.91 0.90
CA ALA A 254 6.99 -11.44 -0.42
C ALA A 254 7.42 -9.99 -0.70
N PRO A 255 7.14 -9.00 0.17
CA PRO A 255 7.58 -7.63 -0.08
C PRO A 255 9.11 -7.51 -0.12
N ALA A 256 9.85 -8.19 0.78
CA ALA A 256 11.31 -8.17 0.76
C ALA A 256 11.89 -8.71 -0.56
N ARG A 257 11.31 -9.81 -1.09
CA ARG A 257 11.70 -10.39 -2.38
C ARG A 257 11.38 -9.47 -3.56
N ILE A 258 10.20 -8.85 -3.57
CA ILE A 258 9.77 -7.96 -4.66
C ILE A 258 10.65 -6.71 -4.72
N LEU A 259 10.96 -6.12 -3.56
CA LEU A 259 11.83 -4.95 -3.42
C LEU A 259 13.33 -5.29 -3.50
N ARG A 260 13.68 -6.58 -3.49
CA ARG A 260 15.07 -7.08 -3.55
C ARG A 260 15.94 -6.57 -2.40
N ILE A 261 15.34 -6.49 -1.21
CA ILE A 261 15.98 -6.06 0.02
C ILE A 261 16.26 -7.25 0.95
N PRO A 262 17.26 -7.16 1.84
CA PRO A 262 17.48 -8.20 2.85
C PRO A 262 16.31 -8.26 3.84
N GLY A 263 16.12 -9.44 4.45
CA GLY A 263 15.10 -9.68 5.48
C GLY A 263 13.96 -10.59 5.01
N GLY A 264 12.82 -10.49 5.68
CA GLY A 264 11.64 -11.33 5.39
C GLY A 264 11.84 -12.82 5.68
N THR A 265 12.80 -13.17 6.54
CA THR A 265 13.14 -14.55 6.90
C THR A 265 13.72 -14.66 8.32
N LEU A 266 13.52 -15.80 8.96
CA LEU A 266 14.10 -16.17 10.27
C LEU A 266 15.19 -17.24 10.14
N LYS A 267 15.79 -17.39 8.95
CA LYS A 267 16.88 -18.35 8.72
C LYS A 267 18.12 -17.95 9.51
N THR A 268 18.76 -18.93 10.15
CA THR A 268 20.07 -18.77 10.81
C THR A 268 21.07 -18.09 9.88
N GLY A 269 21.77 -17.07 10.39
CA GLY A 269 22.72 -16.25 9.62
C GLY A 269 22.13 -14.98 9.02
N SER A 270 20.80 -14.79 9.07
CA SER A 270 20.15 -13.54 8.67
C SER A 270 20.23 -12.48 9.79
N THR A 271 20.06 -11.21 9.45
CA THR A 271 19.89 -10.12 10.43
C THR A 271 18.76 -10.44 11.39
N ALA A 272 18.95 -10.16 12.69
CA ALA A 272 17.96 -10.39 13.73
C ALA A 272 16.86 -9.31 13.72
N ASP A 273 16.10 -9.28 12.63
CA ASP A 273 14.88 -8.48 12.47
C ASP A 273 13.67 -9.36 12.76
N ILE A 274 13.12 -9.25 13.97
CA ILE A 274 12.14 -10.20 14.53
C ILE A 274 10.99 -9.43 15.16
N THR A 275 9.77 -9.91 14.97
CA THR A 275 8.60 -9.45 15.73
C THR A 275 8.01 -10.62 16.51
N VAL A 276 7.68 -10.39 17.78
CA VAL A 276 6.96 -11.36 18.60
C VAL A 276 5.49 -10.97 18.57
N ILE A 277 4.65 -11.89 18.11
CA ILE A 277 3.21 -11.70 17.98
C ILE A 277 2.53 -12.57 19.03
N ASP A 278 1.73 -11.96 19.88
CA ASP A 278 0.76 -12.67 20.69
C ASP A 278 -0.56 -12.70 19.90
N PRO A 279 -1.02 -13.85 19.38
CA PRO A 279 -2.22 -13.94 18.58
C PRO A 279 -3.51 -13.90 19.41
N ASP A 280 -3.43 -14.04 20.74
CA ASP A 280 -4.58 -14.21 21.63
C ASP A 280 -4.96 -12.96 22.41
N VAL A 281 -4.05 -11.98 22.52
CA VAL A 281 -4.33 -10.68 23.11
C VAL A 281 -5.51 -9.99 22.41
N ALA A 282 -6.59 -9.78 23.16
CA ALA A 282 -7.67 -8.88 22.78
C ALA A 282 -7.30 -7.45 23.14
N TRP A 283 -7.57 -6.50 22.25
CA TRP A 283 -7.30 -5.09 22.49
C TRP A 283 -8.25 -4.21 21.69
N THR A 284 -8.58 -3.04 22.22
CA THR A 284 -9.39 -2.05 21.52
C THR A 284 -8.48 -1.00 20.90
N VAL A 285 -8.76 -0.61 19.66
CA VAL A 285 -7.99 0.43 18.97
C VAL A 285 -8.22 1.78 19.63
N ASP A 286 -7.20 2.27 20.31
CA ASP A 286 -7.18 3.62 20.86
C ASP A 286 -6.18 4.49 20.08
N ARG A 287 -6.71 5.29 19.14
CA ARG A 287 -5.89 6.20 18.34
C ARG A 287 -5.12 7.18 19.22
N THR A 288 -5.62 7.54 20.40
CA THR A 288 -4.94 8.51 21.28
C THR A 288 -3.59 7.99 21.78
N ARG A 289 -3.45 6.66 21.87
CA ARG A 289 -2.23 5.96 22.29
C ARG A 289 -1.24 5.67 21.16
N PHE A 290 -1.56 6.05 19.92
CA PHE A 290 -0.69 5.80 18.78
C PHE A 290 0.67 6.51 18.91
N ARG A 291 1.73 5.79 18.51
CA ARG A 291 3.09 6.32 18.41
C ARG A 291 3.27 7.21 17.18
N SER A 292 2.48 7.00 16.12
CA SER A 292 2.40 7.96 15.00
C SER A 292 2.08 9.36 15.52
N LYS A 293 2.44 10.42 14.79
CA LYS A 293 2.02 11.78 15.13
C LYS A 293 0.54 12.04 14.79
N SER A 294 0.02 11.30 13.83
CA SER A 294 -1.35 11.45 13.35
C SER A 294 -2.32 10.56 14.13
N ARG A 295 -3.61 10.90 14.06
CA ARG A 295 -4.74 10.20 14.64
C ARG A 295 -5.82 9.87 13.58
N ASN A 296 -5.54 10.09 12.29
CA ASN A 296 -6.51 9.92 11.21
C ASN A 296 -6.79 8.44 10.90
N THR A 297 -7.69 7.82 11.64
CA THR A 297 -8.11 6.43 11.41
C THR A 297 -9.58 6.23 11.78
N PRO A 298 -10.36 5.50 10.96
CA PRO A 298 -11.76 5.18 11.25
C PRO A 298 -11.89 3.98 12.21
N PHE A 299 -10.78 3.31 12.55
CA PHE A 299 -10.79 2.10 13.38
C PHE A 299 -10.85 2.38 14.88
N HIS A 300 -10.95 3.64 15.32
CA HIS A 300 -10.98 3.94 16.75
C HIS A 300 -12.18 3.29 17.45
N GLY A 301 -11.93 2.63 18.58
CA GLY A 301 -12.96 1.90 19.33
C GLY A 301 -13.23 0.49 18.83
N TRP A 302 -12.58 0.03 17.74
CA TRP A 302 -12.74 -1.33 17.26
C TRP A 302 -12.00 -2.34 18.15
N ASP A 303 -12.66 -3.45 18.46
CA ASP A 303 -12.02 -4.58 19.13
C ASP A 303 -11.26 -5.44 18.12
N MET A 304 -10.00 -5.71 18.42
CA MET A 304 -9.08 -6.51 17.62
C MET A 304 -8.51 -7.66 18.45
N LYS A 305 -8.04 -8.69 17.76
CA LYS A 305 -7.36 -9.83 18.35
C LYS A 305 -6.01 -10.04 17.70
N GLY A 306 -5.01 -10.26 18.53
CA GLY A 306 -3.62 -10.43 18.16
C GLY A 306 -2.87 -9.11 18.02
N LYS A 307 -1.65 -9.06 18.58
CA LYS A 307 -0.82 -7.85 18.65
C LYS A 307 0.66 -8.18 18.56
N ALA A 308 1.43 -7.30 17.92
CA ALA A 308 2.89 -7.35 18.02
C ALA A 308 3.28 -6.84 19.42
N VAL A 309 3.84 -7.72 20.25
CA VAL A 309 4.21 -7.41 21.64
C VAL A 309 5.68 -7.04 21.80
N MET A 310 6.51 -7.35 20.80
CA MET A 310 7.92 -6.95 20.76
C MET A 310 8.40 -6.83 19.32
N THR A 311 9.27 -5.86 19.04
CA THR A 311 9.96 -5.74 17.76
C THR A 311 11.45 -5.52 17.98
N ILE A 312 12.25 -6.33 17.29
CA ILE A 312 13.70 -6.37 17.34
C ILE A 312 14.21 -6.01 15.94
N VAL A 313 15.15 -5.07 15.86
CA VAL A 313 15.78 -4.65 14.60
C VAL A 313 17.29 -4.72 14.78
N GLY A 314 17.96 -5.51 13.94
CA GLY A 314 19.41 -5.73 14.04
C GLY A 314 19.86 -6.35 15.36
N GLY A 315 18.99 -7.09 16.05
CA GLY A 315 19.27 -7.68 17.37
C GLY A 315 18.98 -6.76 18.57
N GLU A 316 18.54 -5.52 18.34
CA GLU A 316 18.16 -4.59 19.41
C GLU A 316 16.64 -4.49 19.54
N ILE A 317 16.11 -4.54 20.77
CA ILE A 317 14.68 -4.34 21.03
C ILE A 317 14.35 -2.85 20.77
N LYS A 318 13.51 -2.58 19.77
CA LYS A 318 13.03 -1.24 19.40
C LYS A 318 11.61 -0.96 19.89
N TYR A 319 10.83 -2.00 20.11
CA TYR A 319 9.48 -1.92 20.65
C TYR A 319 9.25 -3.07 21.63
N GLN A 320 8.55 -2.76 22.72
CA GLN A 320 8.01 -3.74 23.65
C GLN A 320 6.70 -3.19 24.21
N GLU A 321 5.65 -4.00 24.14
CA GLU A 321 4.37 -3.70 24.80
C GLU A 321 4.60 -3.66 26.31
N SER A 322 4.12 -2.58 26.94
CA SER A 322 4.22 -2.34 28.38
C SER A 322 3.15 -3.10 29.16
#